data_AF-A0AAD2CFS8-F1
#
_entry.id   AF-A0AAD2CFS8-F1
#
_cell.length_a   1.000
_cell.length_b   1.000
_cell.length_c   1.000
_cell.angle_alpha   90.00
_cell.angle_beta   90.00
_cell.angle_gamma   90.00
#
_symmetry.space_group_name_H-M   'P 1'
#
loop_
_entity.id
_entity.type
_entity.pdbx_description
1 polymer ?
#
loop_
_entity_poly.entity_id
_entity_poly.type
_entity_poly.pdbx_seq_one_letter_code
_entity_poly.pdbx_strand_id
1 'polypeptide(L)'
;MLNNTVTDTTSSDEGRDEESAMYNGKPQDGQEPLHILVTDLQEKMFTMETKLKRYEDQGVRKRPSTSRPSLKEAPMFASSMSMGMDLDPMDEEEDDEDEVRAFPHSTVSFLLLAKWPLCGHSPPEDALECSQQGHVLRAKHRSRDYMCLPFWLSSGIVALQAGIYTLALYDAIDITNPKNPLKIPVNVDPFTRTAELIAVVITVYTQNNIFQGLDLFVQNFKYIREVPGVTVYKYYLAALTQVNVGIFGIFVTFLIIMQSEEVVDLLLNFTAMEFVASLDDAAFVLAWRGFFGRAMKDTASVVAEVKYTPKDKHKWLRKWPLFVVLLVLMGCYALIRIMQDNRIFGDNEIYIQLHDDAIPWLSTLSGMYFGCYLSDYSDVRDRTDSSVGRI
;
A
#
# COMPACT_ATOMS: atom_id res chain seq x y z
N MET A 1 -59.47 -20.11 -26.88
CA MET A 1 -60.27 -20.01 -25.66
C MET A 1 -59.69 -18.88 -24.82
N LEU A 2 -60.54 -17.86 -24.58
CA LEU A 2 -60.44 -16.73 -23.63
C LEU A 2 -59.31 -15.70 -23.89
N ASN A 3 -59.55 -14.50 -24.45
CA ASN A 3 -60.44 -13.34 -24.18
C ASN A 3 -59.74 -12.21 -23.39
N ASN A 4 -59.59 -11.06 -24.08
CA ASN A 4 -59.80 -9.65 -23.67
C ASN A 4 -58.90 -9.09 -22.54
N THR A 5 -58.43 -7.84 -22.57
CA THR A 5 -59.28 -6.64 -22.70
C THR A 5 -58.44 -5.40 -23.07
N VAL A 6 -58.96 -4.65 -24.03
CA VAL A 6 -58.58 -3.29 -24.46
C VAL A 6 -59.30 -2.28 -23.58
N THR A 7 -58.65 -1.18 -23.20
CA THR A 7 -59.32 0.07 -22.80
C THR A 7 -58.62 1.27 -23.41
N ASP A 8 -59.24 1.78 -24.48
CA ASP A 8 -59.12 3.15 -24.96
C ASP A 8 -59.91 4.09 -24.04
N THR A 9 -59.34 5.26 -23.75
CA THR A 9 -60.11 6.48 -23.45
C THR A 9 -59.44 7.66 -24.12
N THR A 10 -60.09 8.17 -25.16
CA THR A 10 -59.82 9.42 -25.85
C THR A 10 -60.45 10.62 -25.13
N SER A 11 -59.71 11.73 -25.15
CA SER A 11 -60.12 13.12 -25.35
C SER A 11 -61.08 13.78 -24.36
N SER A 12 -60.63 14.88 -23.75
CA SER A 12 -61.23 16.20 -24.03
C SER A 12 -60.20 17.32 -23.86
N ASP A 13 -60.17 18.11 -24.91
CA ASP A 13 -59.48 19.36 -25.19
C ASP A 13 -60.12 20.51 -24.38
N GLU A 14 -59.32 21.40 -23.78
CA GLU A 14 -59.65 22.83 -23.66
C GLU A 14 -58.43 23.60 -23.13
N GLY A 15 -57.89 24.45 -23.99
CA GLY A 15 -56.68 25.23 -23.74
C GLY A 15 -56.88 26.46 -22.86
N ARG A 16 -55.75 27.03 -22.44
CA ARG A 16 -55.60 28.47 -22.33
C ARG A 16 -54.13 28.86 -22.25
N ASP A 17 -53.84 29.91 -23.01
CA ASP A 17 -52.61 30.68 -23.07
C ASP A 17 -52.19 31.27 -21.71
N GLU A 18 -50.97 31.81 -21.69
CA GLU A 18 -50.30 32.53 -20.60
C GLU A 18 -49.66 31.56 -19.58
N GLU A 19 -48.34 31.52 -19.39
CA GLU A 19 -47.58 32.60 -18.76
C GLU A 19 -46.07 32.33 -18.91
N SER A 20 -45.38 33.23 -19.61
CA SER A 20 -43.93 33.36 -19.54
C SER A 20 -43.57 33.95 -18.17
N ALA A 21 -43.13 33.14 -17.22
CA ALA A 21 -42.55 33.63 -15.97
C ALA A 21 -41.48 32.68 -15.42
N MET A 22 -40.24 33.21 -15.41
CA MET A 22 -39.17 32.90 -14.46
C MET A 22 -38.91 31.43 -14.11
N TYR A 23 -38.01 30.79 -14.86
CA TYR A 23 -37.16 29.74 -14.31
C TYR A 23 -36.10 30.40 -13.41
N ASN A 24 -36.50 30.77 -12.19
CA ASN A 24 -35.57 31.05 -11.11
C ASN A 24 -34.96 29.72 -10.68
N GLY A 25 -33.72 29.48 -11.10
CA GLY A 25 -32.91 28.37 -10.63
C GLY A 25 -32.74 28.47 -9.12
N LYS A 26 -33.48 27.65 -8.37
CA LYS A 26 -33.11 27.31 -7.00
C LYS A 26 -31.80 26.52 -7.06
N PRO A 27 -30.77 26.89 -6.30
CA PRO A 27 -29.61 26.02 -6.11
C PRO A 27 -30.10 24.71 -5.51
N GLN A 28 -29.69 23.59 -6.10
CA GLN A 28 -29.85 22.27 -5.49
C GLN A 28 -28.98 22.23 -4.22
N ASP A 29 -29.60 22.58 -3.09
CA ASP A 29 -29.12 22.22 -1.75
C ASP A 29 -29.18 20.69 -1.62
N GLY A 30 -28.12 20.03 -2.07
CA GLY A 30 -28.01 18.56 -1.99
C GLY A 30 -26.59 18.04 -2.17
N GLN A 31 -25.61 18.92 -2.38
CA GLN A 31 -24.20 18.56 -2.41
C GLN A 31 -23.60 19.04 -1.08
N GLU A 32 -23.78 18.23 -0.02
CA GLU A 32 -22.94 18.39 1.17
C GLU A 32 -21.49 18.44 0.70
N PRO A 33 -20.69 19.44 1.13
CA PRO A 33 -19.38 19.64 0.57
C PRO A 33 -18.53 18.43 0.95
N LEU A 34 -18.19 17.62 -0.06
CA LEU A 34 -17.26 16.49 -0.02
C LEU A 34 -16.00 16.79 0.82
N HIS A 35 -15.62 18.07 0.87
CA HIS A 35 -14.57 18.61 1.72
C HIS A 35 -14.75 18.26 3.22
N ILE A 36 -15.97 18.30 3.77
CA ILE A 36 -16.26 17.97 5.18
C ILE A 36 -16.00 16.48 5.45
N LEU A 37 -16.42 15.60 4.55
CA LEU A 37 -16.24 14.16 4.69
C LEU A 37 -14.76 13.77 4.62
N VAL A 38 -14.01 14.37 3.70
CA VAL A 38 -12.56 14.16 3.58
C VAL A 38 -11.82 14.66 4.82
N THR A 39 -12.19 15.83 5.35
CA THR A 39 -11.56 16.34 6.57
C THR A 39 -11.88 15.50 7.80
N ASP A 40 -13.11 14.98 7.93
CA ASP A 40 -13.51 14.10 9.04
C ASP A 40 -12.79 12.74 8.98
N LEU A 41 -12.60 12.18 7.78
CA LEU A 41 -11.82 10.95 7.58
C LEU A 41 -10.34 11.15 7.92
N GLN A 42 -9.73 12.25 7.46
CA GLN A 42 -8.35 12.58 7.81
C GLN A 42 -8.18 12.80 9.33
N GLU A 43 -9.10 13.51 9.98
CA GLU A 43 -9.06 13.74 11.42
C GLU A 43 -9.22 12.43 12.20
N LYS A 44 -10.10 11.53 11.77
CA LYS A 44 -10.28 10.21 12.39
C LYS A 44 -9.05 9.32 12.24
N MET A 45 -8.40 9.30 11.07
CA MET A 45 -7.15 8.55 10.89
C MET A 45 -6.04 9.11 11.79
N PHE A 46 -5.87 10.43 11.83
CA PHE A 46 -4.86 11.08 12.67
C PHE A 46 -5.11 10.85 14.17
N THR A 47 -6.38 10.84 14.58
CA THR A 47 -6.80 10.53 15.95
C THR A 47 -6.55 9.07 16.30
N MET A 48 -6.67 8.16 15.34
CA MET A 48 -6.40 6.73 15.54
C MET A 48 -4.90 6.47 15.68
N GLU A 49 -4.07 7.08 14.84
CA GLU A 49 -2.60 7.02 14.96
C GLU A 49 -2.09 7.57 16.31
N THR A 50 -2.62 8.72 16.74
CA THR A 50 -2.22 9.31 18.04
C THR A 50 -2.66 8.46 19.23
N LYS A 51 -3.82 7.79 19.14
CA LYS A 51 -4.23 6.81 20.16
C LYS A 51 -3.31 5.59 20.17
N LEU A 52 -2.92 5.09 19.00
CA LEU A 52 -2.00 3.95 18.89
C LEU A 52 -0.64 4.27 19.53
N LYS A 53 -0.07 5.44 19.22
CA LYS A 53 1.17 5.94 19.84
C LYS A 53 1.05 6.06 21.37
N ARG A 54 -0.07 6.57 21.89
CA ARG A 54 -0.28 6.62 23.35
C ARG A 54 -0.34 5.24 24.00
N TYR A 55 -0.93 4.24 23.33
CA TYR A 55 -0.94 2.87 23.84
C TYR A 55 0.46 2.25 23.81
N GLU A 56 1.26 2.57 22.81
CA GLU A 56 2.66 2.17 22.71
C GLU A 56 3.50 2.78 23.87
N ASP A 57 3.37 4.08 24.11
CA ASP A 57 4.04 4.77 25.21
C ASP A 57 3.61 4.27 26.59
N GLN A 58 2.33 3.91 26.76
CA GLN A 58 1.82 3.36 28.02
C GLN A 58 2.24 1.90 28.25
N GLY A 59 2.53 1.14 27.20
CA GLY A 59 3.10 -0.21 27.28
C GLY A 59 4.57 -0.23 27.73
N VAL A 60 5.29 0.88 27.55
CA VAL A 60 6.69 1.07 27.97
C VAL A 60 6.79 1.66 29.38
N ARG A 61 5.82 1.40 30.25
CA ARG A 61 5.98 1.67 31.69
C ARG A 61 6.97 0.66 32.27
N LYS A 62 8.26 1.04 32.23
CA LYS A 62 9.41 0.35 32.81
C LYS A 62 9.02 -0.33 34.11
N ARG A 63 9.14 -1.67 34.17
CA ARG A 63 9.15 -2.38 35.45
C ARG A 63 10.20 -1.69 36.33
N PRO A 64 9.86 -1.27 37.56
CA PRO A 64 10.83 -0.64 38.44
C PRO A 64 12.00 -1.60 38.62
N SER A 65 13.18 -1.18 38.15
CA SER A 65 14.43 -1.87 38.40
C SER A 65 14.63 -1.92 39.90
N THR A 66 14.61 -3.11 40.48
CA THR A 66 15.01 -3.36 41.85
C THR A 66 16.51 -3.09 41.98
N SER A 67 16.86 -1.83 42.21
CA SER A 67 18.21 -1.40 42.58
C SER A 67 18.54 -1.98 43.95
N ARG A 68 19.50 -2.92 43.99
CA ARG A 68 20.21 -3.29 45.22
C ARG A 68 21.01 -2.07 45.70
N PRO A 69 20.95 -1.68 46.98
CA PRO A 69 21.77 -0.61 47.51
C PRO A 69 23.20 -1.12 47.70
N SER A 70 24.18 -0.55 46.97
CA SER A 70 25.59 -0.68 47.32
C SER A 70 25.98 0.49 48.22
N LEU A 71 26.20 0.17 49.48
CA LEU A 71 26.89 1.02 50.45
C LEU A 71 28.38 1.12 50.03
N LYS A 72 28.91 2.34 49.83
CA LYS A 72 30.33 2.69 50.06
C LYS A 72 30.60 4.19 49.91
N GLU A 73 30.69 4.83 51.07
CA GLU A 73 31.72 5.78 51.55
C GLU A 73 32.38 6.75 50.55
N ALA A 74 32.19 8.04 50.84
CA ALA A 74 33.08 9.15 50.47
C ALA A 74 34.33 9.15 51.39
N PRO A 75 35.44 9.81 51.00
CA PRO A 75 35.59 11.22 51.41
C PRO A 75 36.33 12.18 50.43
N MET A 76 36.19 13.46 50.78
CA MET A 76 36.83 14.71 50.33
C MET A 76 38.35 14.66 50.09
N PHE A 77 38.88 15.49 49.17
CA PHE A 77 39.64 16.74 49.48
C PHE A 77 40.15 17.52 48.23
N ALA A 78 39.91 18.83 48.29
CA ALA A 78 40.61 20.04 47.78
C ALA A 78 41.58 20.07 46.57
N SER A 79 41.24 20.97 45.62
CA SER A 79 41.95 22.21 45.20
C SER A 79 43.36 22.17 44.57
N SER A 80 43.48 22.63 43.31
CA SER A 80 44.37 23.76 42.92
C SER A 80 44.09 24.27 41.50
N MET A 81 43.91 25.58 41.37
CA MET A 81 43.82 26.37 40.13
C MET A 81 45.08 26.26 39.25
N SER A 82 44.88 26.11 37.94
CA SER A 82 45.82 26.55 36.90
C SER A 82 45.01 26.93 35.67
N MET A 83 45.00 28.22 35.35
CA MET A 83 44.21 28.83 34.27
C MET A 83 45.12 28.98 33.05
N GLY A 84 45.06 27.99 32.15
CA GLY A 84 45.63 28.06 30.80
C GLY A 84 44.48 28.16 29.80
N MET A 85 44.38 29.28 29.11
CA MET A 85 43.47 29.46 27.97
C MET A 85 44.13 28.86 26.74
N ASP A 86 43.90 27.56 26.52
CA ASP A 86 44.06 26.93 25.22
C ASP A 86 42.67 26.84 24.59
N LEU A 87 42.51 27.53 23.46
CA LEU A 87 41.34 27.45 22.59
C LEU A 87 41.42 26.12 21.83
N ASP A 88 40.99 25.05 22.49
CA ASP A 88 40.69 23.80 21.80
C ASP A 88 39.46 24.03 20.90
N PRO A 89 39.48 23.60 19.63
CA PRO A 89 38.30 23.61 18.80
C PRO A 89 37.26 22.71 19.47
N MET A 90 36.15 23.30 19.89
CA MET A 90 34.96 22.60 20.33
C MET A 90 34.38 21.88 19.12
N ASP A 91 34.93 20.71 18.82
CA ASP A 91 34.16 19.66 18.17
C ASP A 91 33.07 19.31 19.19
N GLU A 92 31.93 20.00 19.11
CA GLU A 92 30.68 19.53 19.69
C GLU A 92 30.40 18.17 19.04
N GLU A 93 30.97 17.12 19.62
CA GLU A 93 30.40 15.78 19.55
C GLU A 93 29.01 15.92 20.17
N GLU A 94 28.03 16.31 19.34
CA GLU A 94 26.63 16.05 19.62
C GLU A 94 26.57 14.55 19.96
N ASP A 95 26.41 14.26 21.25
CA ASP A 95 26.01 12.95 21.75
C ASP A 95 24.64 12.65 21.13
N ASP A 96 24.66 12.24 19.86
CA ASP A 96 23.54 11.64 19.15
C ASP A 96 23.16 10.43 19.99
N GLU A 97 22.20 10.61 20.92
CA GLU A 97 21.61 9.49 21.67
C GLU A 97 21.15 8.47 20.62
N ASP A 98 21.89 7.37 20.51
CA ASP A 98 21.66 6.33 19.52
C ASP A 98 20.19 5.90 19.62
N GLU A 99 19.36 6.35 18.66
CA GLU A 99 17.93 6.08 18.64
C GLU A 99 17.73 4.57 18.51
N VAL A 100 17.40 3.92 19.63
CA VAL A 100 17.19 2.48 19.66
C VAL A 100 15.86 2.17 18.99
N ARG A 101 15.92 1.70 17.74
CA ARG A 101 14.72 1.34 16.97
C ARG A 101 14.34 -0.13 17.18
N ALA A 102 13.05 -0.36 17.36
CA ALA A 102 12.49 -1.71 17.26
C ALA A 102 12.37 -2.11 15.79
N PHE A 103 12.41 -3.42 15.49
CA PHE A 103 12.06 -3.88 14.15
C PHE A 103 10.60 -3.54 13.85
N PRO A 104 10.30 -3.01 12.66
CA PRO A 104 8.92 -2.86 12.22
C PRO A 104 8.22 -4.21 12.29
N HIS A 105 6.97 -4.24 12.77
CA HIS A 105 6.22 -5.48 12.97
C HIS A 105 6.09 -6.32 11.67
N SER A 106 5.99 -5.65 10.54
CA SER A 106 5.87 -6.23 9.20
C SER A 106 7.14 -6.99 8.85
N THR A 107 8.30 -6.38 9.07
CA THR A 107 9.63 -7.02 8.94
C THR A 107 9.75 -8.26 9.82
N VAL A 108 9.17 -8.22 11.03
CA VAL A 108 9.22 -9.33 11.97
C VAL A 108 8.48 -10.56 11.45
N SER A 109 7.31 -10.39 10.82
CA SER A 109 6.57 -11.49 10.16
C SER A 109 7.42 -12.22 9.11
N PHE A 110 8.29 -11.50 8.41
CA PHE A 110 9.22 -12.08 7.45
C PHE A 110 10.48 -12.66 8.12
N LEU A 111 10.97 -12.08 9.21
CA LEU A 111 12.08 -12.67 10.00
C LEU A 111 11.69 -14.00 10.67
N LEU A 112 10.39 -14.23 10.92
CA LEU A 112 9.87 -15.54 11.32
C LEU A 112 10.12 -16.62 10.25
N LEU A 113 10.19 -16.26 8.96
CA LEU A 113 10.65 -17.18 7.89
C LEU A 113 12.15 -17.49 8.03
N ALA A 114 12.94 -16.50 8.45
CA ALA A 114 14.39 -16.59 8.49
C ALA A 114 14.94 -17.41 9.66
N LYS A 115 14.22 -17.44 10.80
CA LYS A 115 14.62 -18.18 12.02
C LYS A 115 14.41 -19.71 11.93
N TRP A 116 14.17 -20.23 10.73
CA TRP A 116 14.01 -21.66 10.51
C TRP A 116 15.29 -22.45 10.85
N PRO A 117 15.27 -23.47 11.72
CA PRO A 117 16.35 -24.44 11.75
C PRO A 117 16.24 -25.33 10.51
N LEU A 118 17.16 -25.19 9.55
CA LEU A 118 17.30 -26.24 8.53
C LEU A 118 17.64 -27.53 9.29
N CYS A 119 16.76 -28.52 9.24
CA CYS A 119 17.11 -29.88 9.66
C CYS A 119 18.36 -30.29 8.88
N GLY A 120 19.48 -30.35 9.58
CA GLY A 120 20.77 -30.54 8.95
C GLY A 120 21.87 -30.72 9.98
N HIS A 121 21.97 -31.97 10.46
CA HIS A 121 23.12 -32.56 11.15
C HIS A 121 23.60 -31.84 12.41
N SER A 122 23.05 -32.26 13.55
CA SER A 122 23.93 -32.41 14.71
C SER A 122 25.03 -33.41 14.31
N PRO A 123 26.31 -33.04 14.30
CA PRO A 123 27.37 -34.03 14.12
C PRO A 123 27.19 -35.12 15.18
N PRO A 124 27.41 -36.40 14.84
CA PRO A 124 27.39 -37.46 15.82
C PRO A 124 28.42 -37.13 16.89
N GLU A 125 27.93 -36.83 18.10
CA GLU A 125 28.73 -36.82 19.32
C GLU A 125 29.14 -38.26 19.62
N ASP A 126 30.07 -38.79 18.82
CA ASP A 126 30.99 -39.82 19.26
C ASP A 126 32.01 -39.13 20.18
N ALA A 127 31.54 -38.74 21.37
CA ALA A 127 32.36 -38.36 22.50
C ALA A 127 31.74 -38.98 23.77
N LEU A 128 31.99 -40.28 23.87
CA LEU A 128 32.14 -41.03 25.12
C LEU A 128 32.63 -40.13 26.27
N GLU A 129 31.89 -40.01 27.39
CA GLU A 129 32.03 -40.90 28.56
C GLU A 129 31.22 -40.44 29.79
N CYS A 130 30.44 -41.38 30.34
CA CYS A 130 30.08 -41.58 31.75
C CYS A 130 29.47 -40.44 32.59
N SER A 131 28.13 -40.36 32.63
CA SER A 131 27.38 -40.45 33.91
C SER A 131 25.89 -40.77 33.71
N GLN A 132 25.58 -42.03 33.96
CA GLN A 132 24.37 -42.66 34.49
C GLN A 132 23.03 -41.89 34.65
N GLN A 133 22.08 -42.27 33.77
CA GLN A 133 20.78 -42.88 34.09
C GLN A 133 19.79 -42.09 34.98
N GLY A 134 18.97 -41.25 34.33
CA GLY A 134 17.70 -40.75 34.90
C GLY A 134 16.86 -39.86 33.98
N HIS A 135 17.47 -39.26 32.94
CA HIS A 135 16.82 -38.23 32.10
C HIS A 135 16.44 -38.66 30.67
N VAL A 136 16.35 -39.97 30.42
CA VAL A 136 16.28 -40.56 29.06
C VAL A 136 14.91 -40.43 28.36
N LEU A 137 13.86 -39.94 29.03
CA LEU A 137 12.54 -39.74 28.40
C LEU A 137 12.23 -38.31 27.94
N ARG A 138 13.13 -37.33 28.13
CA ARG A 138 12.90 -35.94 27.67
C ARG A 138 13.61 -35.55 26.38
N ALA A 139 14.54 -36.37 25.87
CA ALA A 139 15.36 -36.01 24.72
C ALA A 139 14.84 -36.59 23.38
N LYS A 140 13.83 -37.48 23.40
CA LYS A 140 13.28 -38.14 22.19
C LYS A 140 11.99 -37.50 21.66
N HIS A 141 11.80 -36.21 21.91
CA HIS A 141 10.87 -35.36 21.15
C HIS A 141 11.63 -34.49 20.13
N ARG A 142 12.77 -35.00 19.65
CA ARG A 142 13.61 -34.46 18.59
C ARG A 142 13.08 -35.00 17.25
N SER A 143 12.90 -34.10 16.28
CA SER A 143 12.57 -34.37 14.87
C SER A 143 11.28 -35.14 14.62
N ARG A 144 10.14 -34.44 14.69
CA ARG A 144 9.21 -34.56 13.56
C ARG A 144 9.26 -33.26 12.80
N ASP A 145 9.97 -33.38 11.69
CA ASP A 145 10.22 -32.44 10.61
C ASP A 145 8.92 -32.01 9.93
N TYR A 146 8.08 -31.28 10.66
CA TYR A 146 7.04 -30.48 10.05
C TYR A 146 7.62 -29.08 9.94
N MET A 147 7.63 -28.54 8.72
CA MET A 147 7.69 -27.11 8.50
C MET A 147 6.90 -26.40 9.62
N CYS A 148 7.60 -25.74 10.53
CA CYS A 148 7.12 -25.14 11.75
C CYS A 148 6.11 -24.11 11.32
N LEU A 149 5.05 -24.08 12.11
CA LEU A 149 3.93 -23.19 12.01
C LEU A 149 4.28 -21.73 11.60
N PRO A 150 5.35 -21.08 12.11
CA PRO A 150 5.68 -19.70 11.71
C PRO A 150 5.99 -19.54 10.23
N PHE A 151 6.66 -20.53 9.61
CA PHE A 151 7.02 -20.45 8.19
C PHE A 151 5.77 -20.50 7.32
N TRP A 152 4.88 -21.47 7.57
CA TRP A 152 3.63 -21.59 6.84
C TRP A 152 2.68 -20.43 7.08
N LEU A 153 2.64 -19.90 8.31
CA LEU A 153 1.84 -18.73 8.62
C LEU A 153 2.29 -17.52 7.81
N SER A 154 3.60 -17.23 7.83
CA SER A 154 4.17 -16.12 7.06
C SER A 154 4.00 -16.30 5.55
N SER A 155 4.29 -17.50 5.04
CA SER A 155 4.03 -17.85 3.63
C SER A 155 2.55 -17.69 3.26
N GLY A 156 1.63 -18.09 4.14
CA GLY A 156 0.20 -17.93 3.95
C GLY A 156 -0.26 -16.48 3.89
N ILE A 157 0.33 -15.60 4.71
CA ILE A 157 0.05 -14.15 4.69
C ILE A 157 0.55 -13.54 3.37
N VAL A 158 1.76 -13.87 2.96
CA VAL A 158 2.33 -13.41 1.67
C VAL A 158 1.47 -13.88 0.51
N ALA A 159 1.07 -15.15 0.51
CA ALA A 159 0.19 -15.72 -0.52
C ALA A 159 -1.19 -15.04 -0.52
N LEU A 160 -1.73 -14.72 0.66
CA LEU A 160 -3.00 -14.00 0.79
C LEU A 160 -2.88 -12.57 0.22
N GLN A 161 -1.85 -11.82 0.61
CA GLN A 161 -1.60 -10.47 0.09
C GLN A 161 -1.40 -10.49 -1.43
N ALA A 162 -0.55 -11.39 -1.94
CA ALA A 162 -0.34 -11.57 -3.37
C ALA A 162 -1.63 -11.98 -4.10
N GLY A 163 -2.45 -12.82 -3.47
CA GLY A 163 -3.76 -13.22 -3.99
C GLY A 163 -4.73 -12.04 -4.12
N ILE A 164 -4.83 -11.21 -3.08
CA ILE A 164 -5.69 -10.01 -3.11
C ILE A 164 -5.21 -9.03 -4.19
N TYR A 165 -3.91 -8.77 -4.28
CA TYR A 165 -3.36 -7.92 -5.34
C TYR A 165 -3.57 -8.50 -6.74
N THR A 166 -3.49 -9.83 -6.89
CA THR A 166 -3.78 -10.48 -8.17
C THR A 166 -5.26 -10.36 -8.55
N LEU A 167 -6.17 -10.47 -7.59
CA LEU A 167 -7.60 -10.27 -7.81
C LEU A 167 -7.91 -8.82 -8.19
N ALA A 168 -7.33 -7.85 -7.48
CA ALA A 168 -7.46 -6.44 -7.81
C ALA A 168 -6.89 -6.13 -9.21
N LEU A 169 -5.75 -6.71 -9.56
CA LEU A 169 -5.17 -6.58 -10.90
C LEU A 169 -6.06 -7.23 -11.97
N TYR A 170 -6.67 -8.37 -11.68
CA TYR A 170 -7.58 -9.04 -12.61
C TYR A 170 -8.83 -8.20 -12.87
N ASP A 171 -9.38 -7.54 -11.85
CA ASP A 171 -10.52 -6.65 -12.00
C ASP A 171 -10.17 -5.37 -12.80
N ALA A 172 -8.94 -4.89 -12.59
CA ALA A 172 -8.39 -3.74 -13.30
C ALA A 172 -8.16 -4.02 -14.80
N ILE A 173 -7.84 -5.26 -15.20
CA ILE A 173 -7.53 -5.59 -16.60
C ILE A 173 -8.78 -6.11 -17.32
N ASP A 174 -9.25 -5.36 -18.32
CA ASP A 174 -10.29 -5.82 -19.24
C ASP A 174 -9.72 -6.54 -20.45
N ILE A 175 -9.71 -7.87 -20.41
CA ILE A 175 -9.27 -8.67 -21.56
C ILE A 175 -10.31 -8.59 -22.72
N THR A 176 -11.54 -8.14 -22.45
CA THR A 176 -12.60 -8.08 -23.46
C THR A 176 -12.48 -6.88 -24.40
N ASN A 177 -11.83 -5.79 -23.96
CA ASN A 177 -11.57 -4.62 -24.79
C ASN A 177 -10.10 -4.57 -25.24
N PRO A 178 -9.76 -5.06 -26.46
CA PRO A 178 -8.37 -5.08 -26.93
C PRO A 178 -7.78 -3.68 -27.20
N LYS A 179 -8.61 -2.64 -27.34
CA LYS A 179 -8.15 -1.26 -27.58
C LYS A 179 -7.77 -0.58 -26.27
N ASN A 180 -8.54 -0.81 -25.21
CA ASN A 180 -8.32 -0.24 -23.90
C ASN A 180 -8.35 -1.31 -22.80
N PRO A 181 -7.35 -2.21 -22.76
CA PRO A 181 -7.33 -3.32 -21.81
C PRO A 181 -7.17 -2.86 -20.36
N LEU A 182 -6.76 -1.62 -20.13
CA LEU A 182 -6.58 -1.05 -18.81
C LEU A 182 -7.78 -0.19 -18.37
N LYS A 183 -8.90 -0.17 -19.11
CA LYS A 183 -10.09 0.65 -18.80
C LYS A 183 -9.74 2.11 -18.44
N ILE A 184 -8.72 2.68 -19.09
CA ILE A 184 -8.28 4.04 -18.77
C ILE A 184 -9.32 5.01 -19.32
N PRO A 185 -9.99 5.82 -18.48
CA PRO A 185 -11.02 6.74 -18.94
C PRO A 185 -10.43 7.80 -19.85
N VAL A 186 -11.19 8.15 -20.89
CA VAL A 186 -10.88 9.27 -21.77
C VAL A 186 -11.63 10.49 -21.28
N ASN A 187 -10.98 11.64 -21.26
CA ASN A 187 -11.56 12.92 -20.84
C ASN A 187 -11.91 13.01 -19.34
N VAL A 188 -10.91 12.71 -18.49
CA VAL A 188 -11.01 12.92 -17.05
C VAL A 188 -11.03 14.42 -16.72
N ASP A 189 -11.87 14.82 -15.75
CA ASP A 189 -11.98 16.18 -15.25
C ASP A 189 -10.64 16.70 -14.69
N PRO A 190 -10.24 17.97 -14.92
CA PRO A 190 -8.98 18.51 -14.42
C PRO A 190 -8.79 18.40 -12.90
N PHE A 191 -9.87 18.42 -12.13
CA PHE A 191 -9.81 18.23 -10.68
C PHE A 191 -9.40 16.80 -10.34
N THR A 192 -10.04 15.80 -10.95
CA THR A 192 -9.66 14.38 -10.80
C THR A 192 -8.20 14.17 -11.22
N ARG A 193 -7.74 14.81 -12.31
CA ARG A 193 -6.32 14.71 -12.73
C ARG A 193 -5.35 15.16 -11.66
N THR A 194 -5.68 16.25 -10.96
CA THR A 194 -4.87 16.79 -9.86
C THR A 194 -4.89 15.85 -8.66
N ALA A 195 -6.06 15.30 -8.33
CA ALA A 195 -6.21 14.32 -7.26
C ALA A 195 -5.41 13.04 -7.54
N GLU A 196 -5.45 12.52 -8.77
CA GLU A 196 -4.65 11.37 -9.20
C GLU A 196 -3.14 11.62 -9.09
N LEU A 197 -2.67 12.83 -9.42
CA LEU A 197 -1.25 13.18 -9.29
C LEU A 197 -0.81 13.15 -7.81
N ILE A 198 -1.61 13.75 -6.93
CA ILE A 198 -1.36 13.76 -5.48
C ILE A 198 -1.40 12.33 -4.94
N ALA A 199 -2.38 11.54 -5.38
CA ALA A 199 -2.52 10.14 -5.05
C ALA A 199 -1.27 9.33 -5.37
N VAL A 200 -0.70 9.46 -6.57
CA VAL A 200 0.56 8.75 -6.94
C VAL A 200 1.69 9.08 -5.97
N VAL A 201 1.83 10.35 -5.55
CA VAL A 201 2.84 10.75 -4.56
C VAL A 201 2.58 10.11 -3.20
N ILE A 202 1.33 10.12 -2.75
CA ILE A 202 0.92 9.50 -1.48
C ILE A 202 1.15 7.99 -1.52
N THR A 203 0.78 7.28 -2.58
CA THR A 203 1.01 5.84 -2.74
C THR A 203 2.47 5.48 -2.51
N VAL A 204 3.38 6.23 -3.11
CA VAL A 204 4.82 5.95 -2.97
C VAL A 204 5.27 6.19 -1.54
N TYR A 205 4.82 7.27 -0.91
CA TYR A 205 5.22 7.62 0.45
C TYR A 205 4.67 6.65 1.51
N THR A 206 3.42 6.20 1.35
CA THR A 206 2.73 5.31 2.30
C THR A 206 3.26 3.87 2.22
N GLN A 207 3.93 3.47 1.13
CA GLN A 207 4.37 2.09 0.95
C GLN A 207 5.58 1.70 1.82
N ASN A 208 5.29 1.33 3.07
CA ASN A 208 6.29 0.92 4.06
C ASN A 208 7.03 -0.38 3.71
N ASN A 209 6.41 -1.29 2.96
CA ASN A 209 6.99 -2.61 2.65
C ASN A 209 8.28 -2.52 1.83
N ILE A 210 8.36 -1.59 0.89
CA ILE A 210 9.58 -1.41 0.08
C ILE A 210 10.71 -0.85 0.95
N PHE A 211 10.39 0.13 1.80
CA PHE A 211 11.37 0.71 2.71
C PHE A 211 11.96 -0.30 3.68
N GLN A 212 11.11 -1.11 4.28
CA GLN A 212 11.54 -2.13 5.23
C GLN A 212 12.36 -3.22 4.55
N GLY A 213 11.90 -3.71 3.39
CA GLY A 213 12.64 -4.71 2.62
C GLY A 213 14.00 -4.20 2.14
N LEU A 214 14.08 -2.95 1.69
CA LEU A 214 15.34 -2.32 1.28
C LEU A 214 16.26 -2.00 2.47
N ASP A 215 15.70 -1.60 3.61
CA ASP A 215 16.46 -1.42 4.84
C ASP A 215 17.11 -2.74 5.26
N LEU A 216 16.38 -3.86 5.18
CA LEU A 216 16.96 -5.19 5.37
C LEU A 216 18.06 -5.50 4.35
N PHE A 217 17.96 -5.06 3.09
CA PHE A 217 19.02 -5.27 2.10
C PHE A 217 20.27 -4.44 2.39
N VAL A 218 20.10 -3.19 2.83
CA VAL A 218 21.21 -2.26 3.10
C VAL A 218 21.89 -2.57 4.43
N GLN A 219 21.13 -3.01 5.43
CA GLN A 219 21.69 -3.44 6.71
C GLN A 219 22.60 -4.64 6.49
N ASN A 220 23.91 -4.34 6.53
CA ASN A 220 24.96 -5.31 6.28
C ASN A 220 24.83 -6.56 7.18
N PHE A 221 25.33 -7.68 6.66
CA PHE A 221 25.40 -9.01 7.29
C PHE A 221 25.84 -9.09 8.76
N LYS A 222 26.46 -8.04 9.30
CA LYS A 222 27.00 -8.00 10.65
C LYS A 222 25.93 -8.32 11.70
N TYR A 223 24.72 -7.76 11.57
CA TYR A 223 23.62 -7.99 12.52
C TYR A 223 23.03 -9.41 12.41
N ILE A 224 23.04 -10.02 11.23
CA ILE A 224 22.48 -11.36 11.02
C ILE A 224 23.27 -12.41 11.81
N ARG A 225 24.58 -12.21 12.00
CA ARG A 225 25.41 -13.15 12.77
C ARG A 225 25.06 -13.19 14.26
N GLU A 226 24.39 -12.18 14.79
CA GLU A 226 24.01 -12.12 16.20
C GLU A 226 22.74 -12.92 16.49
N VAL A 227 21.94 -13.24 15.48
CA VAL A 227 20.71 -14.04 15.64
C VAL A 227 21.03 -15.52 15.43
N PRO A 228 21.07 -16.35 16.49
CA PRO A 228 21.39 -17.76 16.36
C PRO A 228 20.36 -18.50 15.49
N GLY A 229 20.85 -19.24 14.49
CA GLY A 229 20.03 -20.09 13.62
C GLY A 229 19.50 -19.42 12.34
N VAL A 230 19.74 -18.12 12.13
CA VAL A 230 19.37 -17.45 10.87
C VAL A 230 20.47 -17.67 9.83
N THR A 231 20.11 -18.36 8.75
CA THR A 231 21.00 -18.53 7.60
C THR A 231 20.87 -17.34 6.65
N VAL A 232 22.00 -16.85 6.13
CA VAL A 232 22.11 -15.73 5.17
C VAL A 232 21.06 -15.77 4.06
N TYR A 233 20.90 -16.92 3.41
CA TYR A 233 20.01 -17.03 2.25
C TYR A 233 18.54 -16.78 2.62
N LYS A 234 18.10 -17.18 3.83
CA LYS A 234 16.72 -16.97 4.27
C LYS A 234 16.43 -15.52 4.58
N TYR A 235 17.42 -14.83 5.15
CA TYR A 235 17.32 -13.41 5.41
C TYR A 235 17.11 -12.63 4.11
N TYR A 236 17.91 -12.91 3.07
CA TYR A 236 17.68 -12.26 1.77
C TYR A 236 16.40 -12.68 1.10
N LEU A 237 15.98 -13.94 1.24
CA LEU A 237 14.71 -14.38 0.67
C LEU A 237 13.54 -13.65 1.34
N ALA A 238 13.59 -13.45 2.65
CA ALA A 238 12.61 -12.66 3.40
C ALA A 238 12.59 -11.20 2.91
N ALA A 239 13.75 -10.54 2.83
CA ALA A 239 13.87 -9.17 2.34
C ALA A 239 13.38 -9.04 0.88
N LEU A 240 13.76 -9.98 0.01
CA LEU A 240 13.35 -10.00 -1.40
C LEU A 240 11.84 -10.18 -1.56
N THR A 241 11.24 -11.05 -0.75
CA THR A 241 9.79 -11.27 -0.76
C THR A 241 9.06 -10.00 -0.36
N GLN A 242 9.54 -9.32 0.69
CA GLN A 242 8.95 -8.07 1.16
C GLN A 242 9.04 -6.95 0.11
N VAL A 243 10.19 -6.81 -0.56
CA VAL A 243 10.35 -5.86 -1.67
C VAL A 243 9.41 -6.21 -2.83
N ASN A 244 9.30 -7.47 -3.22
CA ASN A 244 8.42 -7.90 -4.31
C ASN A 244 6.94 -7.62 -4.01
N VAL A 245 6.47 -7.95 -2.79
CA VAL A 245 5.08 -7.64 -2.37
C VAL A 245 4.84 -6.13 -2.36
N GLY A 246 5.83 -5.35 -1.90
CA GLY A 246 5.76 -3.89 -1.92
C GLY A 246 5.66 -3.31 -3.34
N ILE A 247 6.52 -3.77 -4.26
CA ILE A 247 6.51 -3.34 -5.68
C ILE A 247 5.19 -3.74 -6.34
N PHE A 248 4.71 -4.97 -6.10
CA PHE A 248 3.45 -5.44 -6.67
C PHE A 248 2.27 -4.64 -6.16
N GLY A 249 2.25 -4.31 -4.86
CA GLY A 249 1.24 -3.41 -4.28
C GLY A 249 1.24 -2.03 -4.93
N ILE A 250 2.41 -1.39 -5.09
CA ILE A 250 2.52 -0.08 -5.77
C ILE A 250 2.00 -0.16 -7.20
N PHE A 251 2.39 -1.20 -7.94
CA PHE A 251 1.98 -1.38 -9.32
C PHE A 251 0.46 -1.49 -9.45
N VAL A 252 -0.18 -2.29 -8.59
CA VAL A 252 -1.63 -2.47 -8.57
C VAL A 252 -2.34 -1.17 -8.15
N THR A 253 -1.90 -0.52 -7.07
CA THR A 253 -2.48 0.76 -6.65
C THR A 253 -2.36 1.82 -7.74
N PHE A 254 -1.22 1.88 -8.44
CA PHE A 254 -1.02 2.80 -9.55
C PHE A 254 -2.04 2.56 -10.67
N LEU A 255 -2.26 1.31 -11.09
CA LEU A 255 -3.25 1.01 -12.12
C LEU A 255 -4.66 1.41 -11.69
N ILE A 256 -5.03 1.15 -10.44
CA ILE A 256 -6.34 1.52 -9.90
C ILE A 256 -6.52 3.06 -9.89
N ILE A 257 -5.48 3.82 -9.52
CA ILE A 257 -5.52 5.29 -9.59
C ILE A 257 -5.79 5.76 -11.03
N MET A 258 -5.11 5.16 -12.01
CA MET A 258 -5.23 5.55 -13.42
C MET A 258 -6.60 5.22 -14.03
N GLN A 259 -7.36 4.32 -13.41
CA GLN A 259 -8.70 3.91 -13.86
C GLN A 259 -9.83 4.73 -13.23
N SER A 260 -9.52 5.49 -12.18
CA SER A 260 -10.53 6.19 -11.40
C SER A 260 -11.02 7.45 -12.11
N GLU A 261 -12.32 7.55 -12.34
CA GLU A 261 -12.98 8.75 -12.88
C GLU A 261 -13.35 9.75 -11.77
N GLU A 262 -13.65 9.23 -10.58
CA GLU A 262 -14.09 9.99 -9.42
C GLU A 262 -13.10 9.91 -8.26
N VAL A 263 -12.88 11.05 -7.57
CA VAL A 263 -11.99 11.12 -6.41
C VAL A 263 -12.45 10.22 -5.25
N VAL A 264 -13.76 9.95 -5.14
CA VAL A 264 -14.31 9.07 -4.09
C VAL A 264 -13.84 7.63 -4.28
N ASP A 265 -13.87 7.13 -5.52
CA ASP A 265 -13.41 5.78 -5.84
C ASP A 265 -11.92 5.63 -5.55
N LEU A 266 -11.14 6.67 -5.88
CA LEU A 266 -9.73 6.73 -5.55
C LEU A 266 -9.51 6.55 -4.04
N LEU A 267 -10.18 7.34 -3.20
CA LEU A 267 -10.04 7.26 -1.74
C LEU A 267 -10.47 5.89 -1.17
N LEU A 268 -11.52 5.30 -1.73
CA LEU A 268 -12.00 3.98 -1.33
C LEU A 268 -10.96 2.90 -1.65
N ASN A 269 -10.40 2.94 -2.86
CA ASN A 269 -9.36 2.03 -3.30
C ASN A 269 -8.08 2.17 -2.48
N PHE A 270 -7.69 3.39 -2.12
CA PHE A 270 -6.57 3.64 -1.20
C PHE A 270 -6.79 2.97 0.15
N THR A 271 -7.98 3.14 0.73
CA THR A 271 -8.32 2.56 2.03
C THR A 271 -8.26 1.03 1.99
N ALA A 272 -8.77 0.43 0.91
CA ALA A 272 -8.71 -1.01 0.71
C ALA A 272 -7.25 -1.51 0.60
N MET A 273 -6.40 -0.82 -0.15
CA MET A 273 -5.00 -1.21 -0.32
C MET A 273 -4.19 -1.04 0.97
N GLU A 274 -4.43 0.02 1.74
CA GLU A 274 -3.82 0.23 3.06
C GLU A 274 -4.20 -0.89 4.04
N PHE A 275 -5.47 -1.31 4.02
CA PHE A 275 -5.93 -2.45 4.82
C PHE A 275 -5.14 -3.73 4.48
N VAL A 276 -4.95 -4.03 3.19
CA VAL A 276 -4.18 -5.21 2.74
C VAL A 276 -2.72 -5.11 3.17
N ALA A 277 -2.14 -3.91 3.10
CA ALA A 277 -0.78 -3.65 3.56
C ALA A 277 -0.61 -3.89 5.07
N SER A 278 -1.65 -3.65 5.88
CA SER A 278 -1.62 -3.84 7.34
C SER A 278 -1.87 -5.28 7.83
N LEU A 279 -2.21 -6.21 6.94
CA LEU A 279 -2.57 -7.59 7.31
C LEU A 279 -1.42 -8.37 7.97
N ASP A 280 -0.18 -8.13 7.56
CA ASP A 280 1.01 -8.80 8.10
C ASP A 280 1.36 -8.33 9.51
N ASP A 281 1.20 -7.03 9.79
CA ASP A 281 1.29 -6.44 11.12
C ASP A 281 0.21 -7.01 12.05
N ALA A 282 -1.04 -7.09 11.57
CA ALA A 282 -2.13 -7.67 12.33
C ALA A 282 -1.86 -9.15 12.67
N ALA A 283 -1.38 -9.92 11.70
CA ALA A 283 -1.02 -11.32 11.91
C ALA A 283 0.16 -11.48 12.89
N PHE A 284 1.14 -10.58 12.83
CA PHE A 284 2.23 -10.54 13.81
C PHE A 284 1.71 -10.30 15.23
N VAL A 285 0.84 -9.30 15.41
CA VAL A 285 0.25 -8.98 16.71
C VAL A 285 -0.56 -10.15 17.27
N LEU A 286 -1.28 -10.88 16.41
CA LEU A 286 -2.00 -12.09 16.81
C LEU A 286 -1.03 -13.21 17.22
N ALA A 287 0.08 -13.39 16.52
CA ALA A 287 1.13 -14.36 16.87
C ALA A 287 1.80 -14.01 18.21
N TRP A 288 2.13 -12.74 18.42
CA TRP A 288 2.68 -12.22 19.67
C TRP A 288 1.75 -12.43 20.87
N ARG A 289 0.43 -12.24 20.68
CA ARG A 289 -0.57 -12.50 21.73
C ARG A 289 -0.75 -14.00 22.01
N GLY A 290 -0.28 -14.87 21.12
CA GLY A 290 -0.31 -16.33 21.26
C GLY A 290 -1.56 -17.00 20.70
N PHE A 291 -2.30 -16.34 19.80
CA PHE A 291 -3.46 -16.96 19.13
C PHE A 291 -3.07 -18.21 18.32
N PHE A 292 -1.87 -18.24 17.74
CA PHE A 292 -1.35 -19.40 16.99
C PHE A 292 -0.60 -20.42 17.87
N GLY A 293 -0.74 -20.33 19.20
CA GLY A 293 -0.13 -21.25 20.15
C GLY A 293 1.19 -20.75 20.76
N ARG A 294 1.66 -21.48 21.78
CA ARG A 294 2.83 -21.08 22.61
C ARG A 294 4.12 -20.99 21.80
N ALA A 295 4.36 -21.95 20.90
CA ALA A 295 5.58 -21.96 20.07
C ALA A 295 5.70 -20.70 19.19
N MET A 296 4.58 -20.22 18.63
CA MET A 296 4.56 -18.97 17.88
C MET A 296 4.75 -17.77 18.81
N LYS A 297 4.05 -17.73 19.94
CA LYS A 297 4.21 -16.68 20.93
C LYS A 297 5.67 -16.49 21.35
N ASP A 298 6.36 -17.57 21.67
CA ASP A 298 7.75 -17.54 22.11
C ASP A 298 8.69 -17.09 20.98
N THR A 299 8.39 -17.45 19.73
CA THR A 299 9.20 -17.00 18.59
C THR A 299 8.96 -15.51 18.33
N ALA A 300 7.70 -15.08 18.27
CA ALA A 300 7.31 -13.68 18.07
C ALA A 300 7.85 -12.79 19.20
N SER A 301 7.79 -13.25 20.46
CA SER A 301 8.32 -12.53 21.62
C SER A 301 9.81 -12.26 21.46
N VAL A 302 10.58 -13.28 21.07
CA VAL A 302 12.00 -13.10 20.83
C VAL A 302 12.24 -12.10 19.71
N VAL A 303 11.49 -12.13 18.61
CA VAL A 303 11.76 -11.22 17.50
C VAL A 303 11.44 -9.76 17.82
N ALA A 304 10.34 -9.42 18.51
CA ALA A 304 10.10 -8.02 18.88
C ALA A 304 10.87 -7.54 20.12
N GLU A 305 11.51 -8.44 20.87
CA GLU A 305 12.50 -8.05 21.89
C GLU A 305 13.87 -7.70 21.26
N VAL A 306 14.16 -8.14 20.02
CA VAL A 306 15.40 -7.77 19.35
C VAL A 306 15.35 -6.28 19.01
N LYS A 307 16.24 -5.52 19.64
CA LYS A 307 16.50 -4.12 19.32
C LYS A 307 17.82 -4.03 18.57
N TYR A 308 17.86 -3.21 17.53
CA TYR A 308 19.08 -2.94 16.80
C TYR A 308 19.40 -1.45 16.84
N THR A 309 20.68 -1.13 17.00
CA THR A 309 21.18 0.24 16.90
C THR A 309 21.83 0.39 15.52
N PRO A 310 21.15 1.01 14.54
CA PRO A 310 21.72 1.19 13.22
C PRO A 310 22.89 2.18 13.30
N LYS A 311 24.13 1.71 13.12
CA LYS A 311 25.32 2.56 13.03
C LYS A 311 25.48 3.14 11.62
N ASP A 312 24.44 3.78 11.10
CA ASP A 312 24.44 4.25 9.72
C ASP A 312 24.88 5.71 9.60
N LYS A 313 26.11 5.90 9.12
CA LYS A 313 26.66 7.22 8.74
C LYS A 313 25.95 7.84 7.52
N HIS A 314 25.17 7.07 6.77
CA HIS A 314 24.58 7.49 5.49
C HIS A 314 23.05 7.39 5.46
N LYS A 315 22.36 8.09 6.38
CA LYS A 315 20.89 8.18 6.47
C LYS A 315 20.22 8.55 5.12
N TRP A 316 20.92 9.29 4.25
CA TRP A 316 20.42 9.72 2.94
C TRP A 316 20.30 8.60 1.90
N LEU A 317 21.22 7.61 1.91
CA LEU A 317 21.20 6.50 0.93
C LEU A 317 19.94 5.63 1.05
N ARG A 318 19.33 5.57 2.23
CA ARG A 318 18.09 4.83 2.48
C ARG A 318 16.87 5.44 1.77
N LYS A 319 16.87 6.74 1.49
CA LYS A 319 15.75 7.46 0.85
C LYS A 319 15.84 7.47 -0.68
N TRP A 320 17.04 7.26 -1.24
CA TRP A 320 17.27 7.22 -2.69
C TRP A 320 16.38 6.25 -3.47
N PRO A 321 16.21 4.98 -3.06
CA PRO A 321 15.40 4.06 -3.84
C PRO A 321 13.94 4.49 -3.91
N LEU A 322 13.39 5.13 -2.86
CA LEU A 322 12.03 5.70 -2.95
C LEU A 322 11.98 6.82 -3.99
N PHE A 323 12.97 7.70 -4.01
CA PHE A 323 13.02 8.77 -5.00
C PHE A 323 13.07 8.22 -6.43
N VAL A 324 13.82 7.13 -6.66
CA VAL A 324 13.86 6.44 -7.96
C VAL A 324 12.49 5.85 -8.32
N VAL A 325 11.82 5.15 -7.39
CA VAL A 325 10.48 4.60 -7.62
C VAL A 325 9.46 5.71 -7.93
N LEU A 326 9.52 6.82 -7.19
CA LEU A 326 8.66 7.98 -7.43
C LEU A 326 8.87 8.54 -8.84
N LEU A 327 10.12 8.74 -9.27
CA LEU A 327 10.42 9.25 -10.61
C LEU A 327 9.92 8.31 -11.71
N VAL A 328 10.05 6.99 -11.51
CA VAL A 328 9.53 5.99 -12.47
C VAL A 328 8.01 6.09 -12.57
N LEU A 329 7.28 6.13 -11.45
CA LEU A 329 5.82 6.26 -11.48
C LEU A 329 5.35 7.59 -12.06
N MET A 330 6.04 8.69 -11.75
CA MET A 330 5.73 10.00 -12.33
C MET A 330 5.95 9.99 -13.86
N GLY A 331 6.99 9.30 -14.33
CA GLY A 331 7.22 9.08 -15.76
C GLY A 331 6.12 8.25 -16.41
N CYS A 332 5.72 7.14 -15.79
CA CYS A 332 4.60 6.32 -16.26
C CYS A 332 3.28 7.09 -16.28
N TYR A 333 2.98 7.86 -15.23
CA TYR A 333 1.81 8.73 -15.16
C TYR A 333 1.80 9.73 -16.31
N ALA A 334 2.90 10.47 -16.51
CA ALA A 334 3.02 11.45 -17.59
C ALA A 334 2.86 10.80 -18.98
N LEU A 335 3.43 9.61 -19.18
CA LEU A 335 3.27 8.86 -20.43
C LEU A 335 1.80 8.50 -20.69
N ILE A 336 1.10 7.97 -19.69
CA ILE A 336 -0.33 7.64 -19.84
C ILE A 336 -1.15 8.91 -20.10
N ARG A 337 -0.81 10.04 -19.46
CA ARG A 337 -1.48 11.32 -19.72
C ARG A 337 -1.31 11.79 -21.16
N ILE A 338 -0.10 11.73 -21.70
CA ILE A 338 0.15 12.06 -23.11
C ILE A 338 -0.69 11.15 -24.02
N MET A 339 -0.80 9.86 -23.70
CA MET A 339 -1.63 8.93 -24.46
C MET A 339 -3.14 9.22 -24.36
N GLN A 340 -3.62 9.64 -23.18
CA GLN A 340 -5.01 10.08 -22.98
C GLN A 340 -5.33 11.37 -23.76
N ASP A 341 -4.44 12.36 -23.73
CA ASP A 341 -4.63 13.62 -24.44
C ASP A 341 -4.61 13.43 -25.96
N ASN A 342 -3.81 12.47 -26.45
CA ASN A 342 -3.81 12.03 -27.85
C ASN A 342 -5.04 11.17 -28.22
N ARG A 343 -5.97 10.93 -27.30
CA ARG A 343 -7.18 10.10 -27.47
C ARG A 343 -6.90 8.68 -27.97
N ILE A 344 -5.73 8.12 -27.65
CA ILE A 344 -5.35 6.76 -28.08
C ILE A 344 -6.28 5.70 -27.45
N PHE A 345 -6.76 5.95 -26.24
CA PHE A 345 -7.66 5.06 -25.50
C PHE A 345 -9.15 5.26 -25.83
N GLY A 346 -9.49 6.21 -26.71
CA GLY A 346 -10.86 6.50 -27.07
C GLY A 346 -11.43 5.41 -27.97
N ASP A 347 -12.52 4.78 -27.54
CA ASP A 347 -13.34 4.04 -28.48
C ASP A 347 -13.92 5.04 -29.48
N ASN A 348 -13.72 4.77 -30.77
CA ASN A 348 -14.32 5.55 -31.86
C ASN A 348 -15.85 5.34 -31.92
N GLU A 349 -16.46 4.87 -30.84
CA GLU A 349 -17.85 4.49 -30.75
C GLU A 349 -18.53 5.49 -29.83
N ILE A 350 -19.38 6.32 -30.41
CA ILE A 350 -20.24 7.22 -29.66
C ILE A 350 -21.60 6.56 -29.62
N TYR A 351 -22.06 6.18 -28.43
CA TYR A 351 -23.45 5.80 -28.24
C TYR A 351 -24.28 7.08 -28.16
N ILE A 352 -25.07 7.33 -29.20
CA ILE A 352 -26.00 8.46 -29.19
C ILE A 352 -27.34 7.89 -28.75
N GLN A 353 -27.83 8.33 -27.59
CA GLN A 353 -29.16 8.01 -27.11
C GLN A 353 -30.04 9.25 -27.26
N LEU A 354 -30.95 9.21 -28.21
CA LEU A 354 -31.95 10.25 -28.41
C LEU A 354 -33.20 9.85 -27.63
N HIS A 355 -33.55 10.63 -26.61
CA HIS A 355 -34.79 10.44 -25.86
C HIS A 355 -35.99 10.63 -26.79
N ASP A 356 -36.98 9.76 -26.66
CA ASP A 356 -38.18 9.68 -27.48
C ASP A 356 -39.36 10.47 -26.90
N ASP A 357 -39.18 11.13 -25.75
CA ASP A 357 -40.22 11.84 -25.00
C ASP A 357 -40.98 12.88 -25.85
N ALA A 358 -40.30 13.53 -26.81
CA ALA A 358 -40.91 14.56 -27.66
C ALA A 358 -41.21 14.07 -29.09
N ILE A 359 -40.40 13.15 -29.61
CA ILE A 359 -40.46 12.72 -31.01
C ILE A 359 -40.18 11.21 -31.09
N PRO A 360 -41.23 10.36 -31.26
CA PRO A 360 -41.10 8.90 -31.15
C PRO A 360 -40.13 8.26 -32.15
N TRP A 361 -39.92 8.87 -33.32
CA TRP A 361 -39.04 8.30 -34.34
C TRP A 361 -37.55 8.54 -34.06
N LEU A 362 -37.18 9.50 -33.19
CA LEU A 362 -35.77 9.74 -32.85
C LEU A 362 -35.12 8.52 -32.15
N SER A 363 -35.92 7.70 -31.47
CA SER A 363 -35.45 6.43 -30.90
C SER A 363 -34.79 5.52 -31.94
N THR A 364 -35.25 5.55 -33.20
CA THR A 364 -34.69 4.74 -34.29
C THR A 364 -33.30 5.21 -34.74
N LEU A 365 -32.93 6.45 -34.40
CA LEU A 365 -31.59 6.99 -34.60
C LEU A 365 -30.70 6.76 -33.37
N SER A 366 -31.21 6.19 -32.28
CA SER A 366 -30.35 5.78 -31.16
C SER A 366 -29.55 4.55 -31.57
N GLY A 367 -28.25 4.62 -31.40
CA GLY A 367 -27.36 3.56 -31.86
C GLY A 367 -25.89 3.84 -31.58
N MET A 368 -25.07 2.84 -31.83
CA MET A 368 -23.61 2.97 -31.80
C MET A 368 -23.16 3.57 -33.13
N TYR A 369 -22.64 4.79 -33.08
CA TYR A 369 -22.04 5.44 -34.24
C TYR A 369 -20.53 5.27 -34.18
N PHE A 370 -19.98 4.58 -35.17
CA PHE A 370 -18.55 4.55 -35.39
C PHE A 370 -18.15 5.88 -36.01
N GLY A 371 -17.50 6.73 -35.21
CA GLY A 371 -16.79 7.88 -35.72
C GLY A 371 -15.70 7.40 -36.67
N CYS A 372 -15.99 7.46 -37.98
CA CYS A 372 -14.93 7.51 -38.97
C CYS A 372 -14.22 8.84 -38.76
N TYR A 373 -13.30 8.90 -37.78
CA TYR A 373 -12.37 10.00 -37.70
C TYR A 373 -11.68 10.05 -39.06
N LEU A 374 -11.88 11.17 -39.75
CA LEU A 374 -11.05 11.61 -40.86
C LEU A 374 -9.61 11.70 -40.33
N SER A 375 -8.93 10.56 -40.25
CA SER A 375 -7.48 10.48 -40.02
C SER A 375 -6.70 11.00 -41.24
N ASP A 376 -7.41 11.57 -42.23
CA ASP A 376 -6.87 12.05 -43.50
C ASP A 376 -7.30 13.48 -43.84
N TYR A 377 -7.47 14.36 -42.85
CA TYR A 377 -7.65 15.80 -43.14
C TYR A 377 -6.38 16.47 -43.68
N SER A 378 -5.25 15.75 -43.76
CA SER A 378 -4.04 16.17 -44.46
C SER A 378 -4.04 15.89 -45.97
N ASP A 379 -4.95 15.05 -46.49
CA ASP A 379 -4.97 14.72 -47.93
C ASP A 379 -6.11 15.41 -48.72
N VAL A 380 -7.06 16.06 -48.02
CA VAL A 380 -8.17 16.78 -48.69
C VAL A 380 -7.76 18.15 -49.25
N ARG A 381 -6.55 18.63 -48.95
CA ARG A 381 -6.07 19.92 -49.49
C ARG A 381 -5.60 19.86 -50.95
N ASP A 382 -5.40 18.67 -51.52
CA ASP A 382 -4.97 18.52 -52.92
C ASP A 382 -6.09 18.04 -53.88
N ARG A 383 -7.34 17.92 -53.40
CA ARG A 383 -8.52 17.67 -54.27
C ARG A 383 -9.54 18.81 -54.20
N THR A 384 -9.10 20.02 -54.54
CA THR A 384 -10.03 21.12 -54.89
C THR A 384 -10.28 21.27 -56.39
N ASP A 385 -9.79 20.35 -57.23
CA ASP A 385 -10.08 20.37 -58.67
C ASP A 385 -10.51 18.98 -59.18
N SER A 386 -11.75 18.58 -58.88
CA SER A 386 -12.61 17.89 -59.86
C SER A 386 -13.96 17.51 -59.23
N SER A 387 -14.96 18.33 -59.50
CA SER A 387 -16.31 17.91 -59.94
C SER A 387 -16.98 16.68 -59.27
N VAL A 388 -18.12 16.96 -58.61
CA VAL A 388 -19.40 16.22 -58.70
C VAL A 388 -19.68 15.15 -57.63
N GLY A 389 -20.83 15.34 -56.95
CA GLY A 389 -21.61 14.27 -56.34
C GLY A 389 -22.32 14.65 -55.04
N ARG A 390 -23.49 15.31 -55.12
CA ARG A 390 -24.45 15.38 -54.00
C ARG A 390 -25.02 13.98 -53.74
N ILE A 391 -25.14 13.60 -52.47
CA ILE A 391 -26.41 13.18 -51.84
C ILE A 391 -26.42 13.78 -50.43
#